data_AF-A0A7S3S0Y5-F1
#
_entry.id   AF-A0A7S3S0Y5-F1
#
_cell.length_a   1.000
_cell.length_b   1.000
_cell.length_c   1.000
_cell.angle_alpha   90.00
_cell.angle_beta   90.00
_cell.angle_gamma   90.00
#
_symmetry.space_group_name_H-M   'P 1'
#
loop_
_entity.id
_entity.type
_entity.pdbx_description
1 polymer ?
#
loop_
_entity_poly.entity_id
_entity_poly.type
_entity_poly.pdbx_seq_one_letter_code
_entity_poly.pdbx_strand_id
1 'polypeptide(L)'
;DTARCIQIVTEASAIEKQAMDLDREGAAERAVEAYREVARQLLEAAEHCPEDHPDIQVIEEHAEEILMRANYLEGLQGAPIDTPLEEHIHGVQLTIESGVPWVPPVASPTNGAPRRHAEGLLASGPRDDKKKVMGAAAAIGASTGLLLMGPVSAAALGAAAAYATTRKDKAGSAVR
;
A
#
# COMPACT_ATOMS: atom_id res chain seq x y z
N ASP A 1 24.59 -3.33 -9.22
CA ASP A 1 25.33 -2.81 -8.05
C ASP A 1 24.35 -2.07 -7.15
N THR A 2 24.01 -2.65 -6.01
CA THR A 2 23.04 -2.08 -5.06
C THR A 2 23.42 -0.66 -4.61
N ALA A 3 24.71 -0.37 -4.42
CA ALA A 3 25.15 0.95 -4.00
C ALA A 3 24.82 2.02 -5.05
N ARG A 4 24.97 1.67 -6.34
CA ARG A 4 24.60 2.55 -7.45
C ARG A 4 23.09 2.75 -7.55
N CYS A 5 22.30 1.68 -7.40
CA CYS A 5 20.83 1.74 -7.35
C CYS A 5 20.35 2.68 -6.22
N ILE A 6 20.90 2.56 -4.99
CA ILE A 6 20.59 3.46 -3.86
C ILE A 6 20.94 4.92 -4.19
N GLN A 7 22.13 5.14 -4.76
CA GLN A 7 22.58 6.49 -5.08
C GLN A 7 21.62 7.18 -6.05
N ILE A 8 21.27 6.50 -7.15
CA ILE A 8 20.40 7.06 -8.17
C ILE A 8 18.99 7.32 -7.61
N VAL A 9 18.41 6.38 -6.85
CA VAL A 9 17.10 6.61 -6.21
C VAL A 9 17.15 7.82 -5.27
N THR A 10 18.23 7.97 -4.51
CA THR A 10 18.38 9.11 -3.59
C THR A 10 18.44 10.43 -4.35
N GLU A 11 19.20 10.49 -5.43
CA GLU A 11 19.29 11.65 -6.32
C GLU A 11 17.92 11.95 -6.97
N ALA A 12 17.24 10.93 -7.50
CA ALA A 12 15.92 11.03 -8.11
C ALA A 12 14.88 11.58 -7.11
N SER A 13 14.91 11.13 -5.85
CA SER A 13 13.98 11.60 -4.81
C SER A 13 14.12 13.09 -4.49
N ALA A 14 15.33 13.64 -4.61
CA ALA A 14 15.56 15.07 -4.41
C ALA A 14 14.96 15.90 -5.56
N ILE A 15 15.08 15.40 -6.80
CA ILE A 15 14.49 16.02 -7.99
C ILE A 15 12.97 15.87 -7.95
N GLU A 16 12.45 14.73 -7.53
CA GLU A 16 11.02 14.47 -7.38
C GLU A 16 10.37 15.48 -6.44
N LYS A 17 10.98 15.71 -5.28
CA LYS A 17 10.51 16.72 -4.34
C LYS A 17 10.42 18.11 -5.00
N GLN A 18 11.43 18.48 -5.78
CA GLN A 18 11.42 19.74 -6.52
C GLN A 18 10.30 19.77 -7.59
N ALA A 19 10.07 18.66 -8.29
CA ALA A 19 8.99 18.53 -9.27
C ALA A 19 7.60 18.70 -8.61
N MET A 20 7.39 18.10 -7.44
CA MET A 20 6.15 18.25 -6.67
C MET A 20 5.93 19.70 -6.20
N ASP A 21 6.98 20.42 -5.82
CA ASP A 21 6.86 21.83 -5.44
C ASP A 21 6.46 22.68 -6.68
N LEU A 22 7.08 22.43 -7.84
CA LEU A 22 6.70 23.08 -9.11
C LEU A 22 5.25 22.78 -9.52
N ASP A 23 4.79 21.54 -9.35
CA ASP A 23 3.40 21.13 -9.61
C ASP A 23 2.42 21.93 -8.73
N ARG A 24 2.69 22.00 -7.41
CA ARG A 24 1.86 22.76 -6.46
C ARG A 24 1.87 24.27 -6.72
N GLU A 25 2.95 24.80 -7.29
CA GLU A 25 3.04 26.19 -7.73
C GLU A 25 2.31 26.47 -9.06
N GLY A 26 1.80 25.43 -9.74
CA GLY A 26 1.17 25.54 -11.04
C GLY A 26 2.15 25.73 -12.21
N ALA A 27 3.45 25.52 -11.98
CA ALA A 27 4.49 25.60 -13.00
C ALA A 27 4.54 24.30 -13.85
N ALA A 28 3.40 23.95 -14.48
CA ALA A 28 3.17 22.65 -15.09
C ALA A 28 4.25 22.22 -16.10
N GLU A 29 4.68 23.11 -17.01
CA GLU A 29 5.73 22.77 -18.00
C GLU A 29 7.04 22.33 -17.33
N ARG A 30 7.49 23.08 -16.32
CA ARG A 30 8.72 22.77 -15.57
C ARG A 30 8.55 21.52 -14.71
N ALA A 31 7.37 21.32 -14.14
CA ALA A 31 7.05 20.10 -13.38
C ALA A 31 7.09 18.86 -14.28
N VAL A 32 6.54 18.93 -15.50
CA VAL A 32 6.56 17.84 -16.48
C VAL A 32 7.99 17.45 -16.87
N GLU A 33 8.85 18.43 -17.16
CA GLU A 33 10.26 18.17 -17.47
C GLU A 33 10.97 17.48 -16.30
N ALA A 34 10.77 17.98 -15.08
CA ALA A 34 11.36 17.41 -13.87
C ALA A 34 10.85 15.98 -13.60
N TYR A 35 9.55 15.72 -13.72
CA TYR A 35 8.98 14.39 -13.54
C TYR A 35 9.49 13.37 -14.57
N ARG A 36 9.64 13.76 -15.84
CA ARG A 36 10.24 12.90 -16.88
C ARG A 36 11.67 12.51 -16.54
N GLU A 37 12.45 13.46 -16.02
CA GLU A 37 13.82 13.21 -15.59
C GLU A 37 13.89 12.28 -14.38
N VAL A 38 12.99 12.45 -13.39
CA VAL A 38 12.88 11.53 -12.24
C VAL A 38 12.57 10.12 -12.71
N ALA A 39 11.55 9.93 -13.55
CA ALA A 39 11.18 8.62 -14.06
C ALA A 39 12.33 7.95 -14.82
N ARG A 40 13.06 8.71 -15.64
CA ARG A 40 14.26 8.21 -16.35
C ARG A 40 15.32 7.72 -15.34
N GLN A 41 15.59 8.48 -14.28
CA GLN A 41 16.55 8.08 -13.26
C GLN A 41 16.09 6.86 -12.45
N LEU A 42 14.80 6.74 -12.13
CA LEU A 42 14.26 5.58 -11.42
C LEU A 42 14.40 4.30 -12.27
N LEU A 43 14.10 4.37 -13.57
CA LEU A 43 14.32 3.24 -14.48
C LEU A 43 15.81 2.89 -14.61
N GLU A 44 16.70 3.87 -14.68
CA GLU A 44 18.16 3.65 -14.64
C GLU A 44 18.59 2.99 -13.31
N ALA A 45 17.98 3.38 -12.18
CA ALA A 45 18.25 2.76 -10.90
C ALA A 45 17.84 1.29 -10.87
N ALA A 46 16.66 0.96 -11.41
CA ALA A 46 16.14 -0.40 -11.48
C ALA A 46 17.11 -1.35 -12.22
N GLU A 47 17.73 -0.90 -13.33
CA GLU A 47 18.77 -1.64 -14.07
C GLU A 47 20.01 -1.94 -13.22
N HIS A 48 20.28 -1.13 -12.20
CA HIS A 48 21.42 -1.29 -11.31
C HIS A 48 21.10 -2.10 -10.05
N CYS A 49 19.84 -2.36 -9.73
CA CYS A 49 19.50 -3.17 -8.57
C CYS A 49 19.81 -4.66 -8.84
N PRO A 50 20.08 -5.48 -7.81
CA PRO A 50 20.32 -6.92 -8.01
C PRO A 50 19.13 -7.61 -8.67
N GLU A 51 19.40 -8.58 -9.55
CA GLU A 51 18.37 -9.45 -10.11
C GLU A 51 17.54 -10.07 -8.98
N ASP A 52 16.22 -10.14 -9.16
CA ASP A 52 15.21 -10.62 -8.19
C ASP A 52 15.01 -9.75 -6.93
N HIS A 53 15.61 -8.55 -6.85
CA HIS A 53 15.35 -7.65 -5.73
C HIS A 53 13.89 -7.14 -5.75
N PRO A 54 13.12 -7.24 -4.64
CA PRO A 54 11.70 -6.84 -4.62
C PRO A 54 11.46 -5.37 -4.97
N ASP A 55 12.42 -4.50 -4.64
CA ASP A 55 12.32 -3.08 -4.92
C ASP A 55 12.40 -2.73 -6.42
N ILE A 56 12.84 -3.63 -7.31
CA ILE A 56 12.85 -3.35 -8.76
C ILE A 56 11.43 -3.00 -9.21
N GLN A 57 10.47 -3.88 -8.90
CA GLN A 57 9.07 -3.68 -9.26
C GLN A 57 8.51 -2.39 -8.64
N VAL A 58 8.87 -2.12 -7.38
CA VAL A 58 8.40 -0.93 -6.67
C VAL A 58 8.95 0.36 -7.30
N ILE A 59 10.21 0.36 -7.72
CA ILE A 59 10.85 1.49 -8.41
C ILE A 59 10.22 1.72 -9.79
N GLU A 60 9.96 0.65 -10.54
CA GLU A 60 9.30 0.71 -11.85
C GLU A 60 7.87 1.23 -11.75
N GLU A 61 7.08 0.70 -10.82
CA GLU A 61 5.70 1.16 -10.55
C GLU A 61 5.69 2.66 -10.18
N HIS A 62 6.62 3.11 -9.33
CA HIS A 62 6.74 4.52 -8.98
C HIS A 62 7.09 5.40 -10.18
N ALA A 63 7.99 4.93 -11.06
CA ALA A 63 8.32 5.65 -12.29
C ALA A 63 7.10 5.78 -13.22
N GLU A 64 6.24 4.75 -13.31
CA GLU A 64 4.99 4.80 -14.05
C GLU A 64 4.01 5.82 -13.47
N GLU A 65 3.83 5.84 -12.15
CA GLU A 65 3.01 6.83 -11.43
C GLU A 65 3.43 8.27 -11.74
N ILE A 66 4.74 8.54 -11.69
CA ILE A 66 5.32 9.84 -12.02
C ILE A 66 5.05 10.22 -13.49
N LEU A 67 5.21 9.27 -14.42
CA LEU A 67 4.91 9.52 -15.84
C LEU A 67 3.43 9.76 -16.08
N MET A 68 2.53 9.07 -15.37
CA MET A 68 1.09 9.35 -15.44
C MET A 68 0.78 10.78 -15.02
N ARG A 69 1.40 11.27 -13.94
CA ARG A 69 1.24 12.68 -13.51
C ARG A 69 1.77 13.65 -14.57
N ALA A 70 2.95 13.39 -15.13
CA ALA A 70 3.53 14.23 -16.19
C ALA A 70 2.60 14.31 -17.42
N ASN A 71 2.05 13.17 -17.85
CA ASN A 71 1.12 13.12 -18.98
C ASN A 71 -0.20 13.84 -18.69
N TYR A 72 -0.71 13.73 -17.45
CA TYR A 72 -1.89 14.50 -17.02
C TYR A 72 -1.64 16.00 -17.13
N LEU A 73 -0.53 16.50 -16.55
CA LEU A 73 -0.18 17.91 -16.57
C LEU A 73 0.02 18.45 -18.00
N GLU A 74 0.71 17.69 -18.86
CA GLU A 74 0.90 18.05 -20.27
C GLU A 74 -0.44 18.10 -21.03
N GLY A 75 -1.35 17.16 -20.72
CA GLY A 75 -2.68 17.08 -21.32
C GLY A 75 -3.61 18.26 -20.98
N LEU A 76 -3.36 18.98 -19.88
CA LEU A 76 -4.16 20.14 -19.49
C LEU A 76 -3.99 21.34 -20.43
N GLN A 77 -2.86 21.48 -21.12
CA GLN A 77 -2.59 22.60 -22.05
C GLN A 77 -2.88 23.99 -21.44
N GLY A 78 -2.52 24.18 -20.16
CA GLY A 78 -2.76 25.41 -19.41
C GLY A 78 -4.14 25.53 -18.76
N ALA A 79 -4.99 24.51 -18.87
CA ALA A 79 -6.19 24.40 -18.04
C ALA A 79 -5.82 24.26 -16.54
N PRO A 80 -6.73 24.62 -15.62
CA PRO A 80 -6.52 24.46 -14.19
C PRO A 80 -6.21 23.00 -13.80
N ILE A 81 -5.31 22.84 -12.82
CA ILE A 81 -5.00 21.55 -12.21
C ILE A 81 -6.08 21.25 -11.17
N ASP A 82 -7.06 20.41 -11.54
CA ASP A 82 -8.18 20.05 -10.67
C ASP A 82 -7.90 18.79 -9.82
N THR A 83 -7.00 17.94 -10.29
CA THR A 83 -6.65 16.69 -9.61
C THR A 83 -5.37 16.88 -8.78
N PRO A 84 -5.39 16.65 -7.46
CA PRO A 84 -4.19 16.73 -6.63
C PRO A 84 -3.15 15.70 -7.09
N LEU A 85 -1.87 16.00 -6.85
CA LEU A 85 -0.80 15.11 -7.29
C LEU A 85 -0.81 13.78 -6.52
N GLU A 86 -1.27 13.78 -5.25
CA GLU A 86 -1.33 12.59 -4.40
C GLU A 86 -2.35 11.53 -4.90
N GLU A 87 -3.20 11.87 -5.87
CA GLU A 87 -4.04 10.89 -6.59
C GLU A 87 -3.28 10.13 -7.69
N HIS A 88 -2.10 10.62 -8.08
CA HIS A 88 -1.26 10.00 -9.12
C HIS A 88 0.03 9.41 -8.57
N ILE A 89 0.66 10.10 -7.62
CA ILE A 89 1.98 9.73 -7.07
C ILE A 89 1.80 9.36 -5.60
N HIS A 90 2.08 8.09 -5.29
CA HIS A 90 1.98 7.58 -3.93
C HIS A 90 3.35 7.58 -3.25
N GLY A 91 3.35 7.72 -1.92
CA GLY A 91 4.58 7.60 -1.14
C GLY A 91 5.08 6.16 -1.15
N VAL A 92 6.32 5.97 -1.58
CA VAL A 92 6.96 4.65 -1.67
C VAL A 92 8.03 4.49 -0.59
N GLN A 93 8.12 3.28 -0.02
CA GLN A 93 9.16 2.90 0.93
C GLN A 93 9.92 1.70 0.39
N LEU A 94 11.21 1.89 0.13
CA LEU A 94 12.10 0.85 -0.39
C LEU A 94 12.65 -0.03 0.74
N THR A 95 12.87 -1.29 0.44
CA THR A 95 13.47 -2.28 1.35
C THR A 95 15.00 -2.30 1.30
N ILE A 96 15.61 -1.67 0.29
CA ILE A 96 17.06 -1.43 0.21
C ILE A 96 17.46 -0.41 1.30
N GLU A 97 17.52 -0.88 2.54
CA GLU A 97 18.29 -0.21 3.58
C GLU A 97 19.75 -0.68 3.48
N SER A 98 20.67 0.29 3.51
CA SER A 98 22.11 0.22 3.22
C SER A 98 22.95 -0.75 4.09
N GLY A 99 22.42 -1.85 4.62
CA GLY A 99 23.18 -2.71 5.54
C GLY A 99 22.74 -4.16 5.70
N VAL A 100 21.64 -4.60 5.10
CA VAL A 100 21.21 -6.00 5.22
C VAL A 100 21.33 -6.70 3.86
N PRO A 101 22.20 -7.72 3.71
CA PRO A 101 22.21 -8.54 2.51
C PRO A 101 20.81 -9.16 2.36
N TRP A 102 20.11 -8.80 1.28
CA TRP A 102 18.91 -9.53 0.91
C TRP A 102 19.30 -10.98 0.63
N VAL A 103 18.75 -11.90 1.41
CA VAL A 103 18.93 -13.34 1.20
C VAL A 103 17.64 -13.84 0.56
N PRO A 104 17.66 -14.34 -0.69
CA PRO A 104 16.48 -14.92 -1.29
C PRO A 104 15.96 -16.07 -0.42
N PRO A 105 14.64 -16.24 -0.26
CA PRO A 105 14.12 -17.42 0.40
C PRO A 105 14.57 -18.66 -0.39
N VAL A 106 15.47 -19.46 0.20
CA VAL A 106 15.86 -20.76 -0.36
C VAL A 106 14.60 -21.57 -0.55
N ALA A 107 14.27 -21.88 -1.81
CA ALA A 107 13.18 -22.76 -2.16
C ALA A 107 13.37 -24.08 -1.41
N SER A 108 12.53 -24.32 -0.41
CA SER A 108 12.51 -25.59 0.31
C SER A 108 12.12 -26.69 -0.68
N PRO A 109 12.82 -27.84 -0.72
CA PRO A 109 12.44 -28.94 -1.59
C PRO A 109 11.16 -29.57 -1.04
N THR A 110 10.01 -29.19 -1.58
CA THR A 110 8.74 -29.86 -1.27
C THR A 110 8.74 -31.21 -2.00
N ASN A 111 9.05 -32.27 -1.24
CA ASN A 111 8.79 -33.64 -1.65
C ASN A 111 7.33 -33.79 -2.11
N GLY A 112 7.16 -34.29 -3.32
CA GLY A 112 5.86 -34.45 -3.94
C GLY A 112 4.98 -35.48 -3.25
N ALA A 113 3.70 -35.16 -3.12
CA ALA A 113 2.60 -36.11 -3.23
C ALA A 113 1.32 -35.38 -3.67
N PRO A 114 0.51 -35.95 -4.58
CA PRO A 114 -0.62 -35.26 -5.18
C PRO A 114 -1.89 -35.45 -4.36
N ARG A 115 -2.74 -34.42 -4.26
CA ARG A 115 -4.17 -34.61 -3.96
C ARG A 115 -5.04 -33.76 -4.87
N ARG A 116 -5.95 -34.48 -5.51
CA ARG A 116 -6.96 -34.07 -6.48
C ARG A 116 -8.15 -33.36 -5.81
N HIS A 117 -8.73 -32.42 -6.55
CA HIS A 117 -10.14 -32.03 -6.65
C HIS A 117 -10.88 -31.38 -5.47
N ALA A 118 -11.20 -30.10 -5.71
CA ALA A 118 -12.55 -29.51 -5.81
C ALA A 118 -13.43 -29.32 -4.55
N GLU A 119 -13.68 -28.03 -4.28
CA GLU A 119 -14.98 -27.38 -4.09
C GLU A 119 -15.98 -27.89 -3.03
N GLY A 120 -16.37 -26.95 -2.15
CA GLY A 120 -17.76 -26.86 -1.67
C GLY A 120 -18.00 -27.32 -0.25
N LEU A 121 -17.99 -26.38 0.71
CA LEU A 121 -18.68 -26.55 2.00
C LEU A 121 -19.15 -25.19 2.54
N LEU A 122 -20.26 -24.72 1.97
CA LEU A 122 -21.18 -23.81 2.66
C LEU A 122 -22.43 -24.60 3.06
N ALA A 123 -22.75 -24.46 4.35
CA ALA A 123 -24.08 -24.43 4.95
C ALA A 123 -24.97 -25.69 4.95
N SER A 124 -25.23 -26.18 6.16
CA SER A 124 -26.57 -26.60 6.58
C SER A 124 -26.67 -26.56 8.11
N GLY A 125 -27.44 -25.60 8.64
CA GLY A 125 -28.14 -25.79 9.92
C GLY A 125 -29.57 -26.30 9.63
N PRO A 126 -30.50 -26.32 10.60
CA PRO A 126 -30.36 -26.25 12.06
C PRO A 126 -31.10 -27.41 12.77
N ARG A 127 -30.93 -27.57 14.08
CA ARG A 127 -31.99 -28.08 14.98
C ARG A 127 -31.67 -27.74 16.44
N ASP A 128 -32.65 -27.10 17.07
CA ASP A 128 -32.72 -26.73 18.46
C ASP A 128 -32.50 -27.91 19.42
N ASP A 129 -31.74 -27.70 20.49
CA ASP A 129 -32.16 -28.13 21.82
C ASP A 129 -31.40 -27.38 22.93
N LYS A 130 -32.16 -27.07 23.97
CA LYS A 130 -31.84 -26.18 25.09
C LYS A 130 -30.54 -26.57 25.81
N LYS A 131 -29.65 -25.58 26.03
CA LYS A 131 -28.78 -25.46 27.22
C LYS A 131 -28.23 -24.04 27.31
N LYS A 132 -28.62 -23.33 28.37
CA LYS A 132 -27.99 -22.08 28.84
C LYS A 132 -26.60 -22.40 29.40
N VAL A 133 -25.57 -21.80 28.83
CA VAL A 133 -24.24 -21.53 29.43
C VAL A 133 -23.57 -20.49 28.53
N MET A 134 -23.67 -19.21 28.90
CA MET A 134 -22.67 -18.46 29.66
C MET A 134 -21.35 -18.26 28.89
N GLY A 135 -21.28 -17.09 28.24
CA GLY A 135 -20.13 -16.18 28.18
C GLY A 135 -18.72 -16.72 27.96
N ALA A 136 -18.16 -16.40 26.79
CA ALA A 136 -16.82 -15.81 26.65
C ALA A 136 -16.63 -15.38 25.19
N ALA A 137 -16.90 -14.10 24.89
CA ALA A 137 -16.38 -13.50 23.66
C ALA A 137 -14.87 -13.33 23.88
N ALA A 138 -14.07 -14.19 23.26
CA ALA A 138 -12.62 -14.05 23.27
C ALA A 138 -12.25 -12.83 22.42
N ALA A 139 -12.07 -11.68 23.08
CA ALA A 139 -11.43 -10.50 22.49
C ALA A 139 -9.93 -10.81 22.37
N ILE A 140 -9.51 -11.36 21.23
CA ILE A 140 -8.11 -11.56 20.92
C ILE A 140 -7.60 -10.29 20.21
N GLY A 141 -6.78 -9.52 20.94
CA GLY A 141 -5.72 -8.70 20.34
C GLY A 141 -6.08 -7.25 19.99
N ALA A 142 -6.13 -6.37 20.99
CA ALA A 142 -5.96 -4.92 20.76
C ALA A 142 -5.24 -4.28 21.97
N SER A 143 -3.99 -4.66 22.23
CA SER A 143 -3.21 -4.09 23.34
C SER A 143 -2.06 -3.17 22.90
N THR A 144 -1.81 -2.98 21.61
CA THR A 144 -0.73 -2.08 21.14
C THR A 144 -1.19 -0.66 20.77
N GLY A 145 -2.47 -0.46 20.44
CA GLY A 145 -2.95 0.85 19.95
C GLY A 145 -3.26 1.90 21.04
N LEU A 146 -3.56 1.47 22.26
CA LEU A 146 -4.09 2.36 23.32
C LEU A 146 -3.01 3.10 24.12
N LEU A 147 -1.73 2.79 23.92
CA LEU A 147 -0.62 3.50 24.56
C LEU A 147 -0.11 4.69 23.76
N LEU A 148 -0.41 4.79 22.45
CA LEU A 148 0.17 5.83 21.58
C LEU A 148 -0.78 7.00 21.25
N MET A 149 -2.08 6.87 21.49
CA MET A 149 -3.07 7.87 21.10
C MET A 149 -4.06 8.04 22.24
N GLY A 150 -3.98 9.17 22.93
CA GLY A 150 -4.73 9.47 24.15
C GLY A 150 -6.26 9.42 24.05
N PRO A 151 -6.98 9.83 25.11
CA PRO A 151 -8.40 9.52 25.33
C PRO A 151 -9.39 9.99 24.25
N VAL A 152 -8.99 10.87 23.34
CA VAL A 152 -9.84 11.37 22.23
C VAL A 152 -10.13 10.27 21.20
N SER A 153 -9.23 9.31 21.01
CA SER A 153 -9.39 8.24 20.00
C SER A 153 -10.38 7.16 20.40
N ALA A 154 -10.68 7.02 21.70
CA ALA A 154 -11.62 6.01 22.20
C ALA A 154 -13.09 6.32 21.85
N ALA A 155 -13.47 7.59 21.72
CA ALA A 155 -14.85 7.99 21.46
C ALA A 155 -15.30 7.69 20.02
N ALA A 156 -14.41 7.80 19.03
CA ALA A 156 -14.74 7.59 17.62
C ALA A 156 -15.00 6.11 17.27
N LEU A 157 -14.26 5.19 17.90
CA LEU A 157 -14.45 3.74 17.71
C LEU A 157 -15.77 3.22 18.30
N GLY A 158 -16.26 3.83 19.39
CA GLY A 158 -17.54 3.45 20.00
C GLY A 158 -18.75 3.77 19.13
N ALA A 159 -18.74 4.90 18.40
CA ALA A 159 -19.86 5.33 17.57
C ALA A 159 -20.06 4.44 16.33
N ALA A 160 -18.97 3.98 15.71
CA ALA A 160 -19.02 3.11 14.53
C ALA A 160 -19.53 1.69 14.88
N ALA A 161 -19.11 1.14 16.03
CA ALA A 161 -19.58 -0.15 16.51
C ALA A 161 -21.08 -0.14 16.85
N ALA A 162 -21.57 0.94 17.49
CA ALA A 162 -22.99 1.10 17.78
C ALA A 162 -23.84 1.19 16.50
N TYR A 163 -23.37 1.92 15.48
CA TYR A 163 -24.06 2.04 14.20
C TYR A 163 -24.19 0.68 13.48
N ALA A 164 -23.14 -0.14 13.51
CA ALA A 164 -23.15 -1.49 12.92
C ALA A 164 -24.21 -2.41 13.57
N THR A 165 -24.50 -2.29 14.87
CA THR A 165 -25.49 -3.14 15.57
C THR A 165 -26.96 -2.85 15.23
N THR A 166 -27.25 -1.64 14.72
CA THR A 166 -28.60 -1.22 14.32
C THR A 166 -28.93 -1.55 12.87
N ARG A 167 -27.92 -1.95 12.08
CA ARG A 167 -28.14 -2.34 10.68
C ARG A 167 -28.89 -3.67 10.65
N LYS A 168 -30.05 -3.70 9.99
CA LYS A 168 -30.89 -4.90 9.86
C LYS A 168 -30.45 -5.84 8.72
N ASP A 169 -29.27 -5.61 8.15
CA ASP A 169 -28.68 -6.47 7.14
C ASP A 169 -27.80 -7.56 7.77
N LYS A 170 -27.27 -8.46 6.94
CA LYS A 170 -26.46 -9.59 7.40
C LYS A 170 -25.22 -9.16 8.23
N ALA A 171 -24.76 -7.92 8.08
CA ALA A 171 -23.63 -7.40 8.85
C ALA A 171 -24.01 -7.11 10.31
N GLY A 172 -25.22 -6.61 10.60
CA GLY A 172 -25.67 -6.39 11.98
C GLY A 172 -26.08 -7.66 12.73
N SER A 173 -26.36 -8.75 12.03
CA SER A 173 -26.65 -10.06 12.64
C SER A 173 -25.41 -10.82 13.09
N ALA A 174 -24.23 -10.50 12.56
CA ALA A 174 -22.96 -11.15 12.94
C ALA A 174 -22.35 -10.55 14.22
N VAL A 175 -22.89 -9.44 14.69
CA VAL A 175 -22.36 -8.63 15.80
C VAL A 175 -23.21 -8.78 17.08
N ARG A 176 -24.39 -9.41 17.02
CA ARG A 176 -25.32 -9.52 18.16
C ARG A 176 -25.30 -10.88 18.84
#